data_AF-A0A3D0CT49-F1
#
_entry.id   AF-A0A3D0CT49-F1
#
_cell.length_a   1.000
_cell.length_b   1.000
_cell.length_c   1.000
_cell.angle_alpha   90.00
_cell.angle_beta   90.00
_cell.angle_gamma   90.00
#
_symmetry.space_group_name_H-M   'P 1'
#
loop_
_entity.id
_entity.type
_entity.pdbx_description
1 polymer ?
#
loop_
_entity_poly.entity_id
_entity_poly.type
_entity_poly.pdbx_seq_one_letter_code
_entity_poly.pdbx_strand_id
1 'polypeptide(L)'
;MSLSKPSQVSLNDPARFGLVLFTGTLLIQLFHEAEHVFQFLQKYHWHWQSYPGLLGQWFDFEWVHFLYNAALAIALLATWVTHRRNPGIWRASGLGSAALTFLVVFQAYHWFEHLIRLIQYINHVPTPPGLLGQIFPQLELHFWLNGVVTVTMLVAYGLFLPWRIRPPKPETAQLCVVLDSGH
;
A
#
# COMPACT_ATOMS: atom_id res chain seq x y z
N MET A 1 -39.92 11.62 18.61
CA MET A 1 -39.00 11.36 17.48
C MET A 1 -37.62 11.09 18.08
N SER A 2 -37.27 9.82 18.30
CA SER A 2 -36.00 9.43 18.94
C SER A 2 -34.91 9.37 17.88
N LEU A 3 -33.94 10.28 17.94
CA LEU A 3 -32.76 10.25 17.07
C LEU A 3 -31.91 9.03 17.47
N SER A 4 -31.83 8.05 16.58
CA SER A 4 -30.94 6.91 16.77
C SER A 4 -29.50 7.40 16.91
N LYS A 5 -28.86 6.96 18.00
CA LYS A 5 -27.46 7.30 18.31
C LYS A 5 -26.58 6.86 17.13
N PRO A 6 -25.72 7.72 16.56
CA PRO A 6 -24.85 7.32 15.47
C PRO A 6 -24.03 6.12 15.92
N SER A 7 -24.10 5.04 15.13
CA SER A 7 -23.41 3.79 15.44
C SER A 7 -21.92 4.08 15.54
N GLN A 8 -21.37 3.88 16.73
CA GLN A 8 -19.94 4.02 16.97
C GLN A 8 -19.20 3.10 15.99
N VAL A 9 -18.31 3.68 15.19
CA VAL A 9 -17.52 2.94 14.21
C VAL A 9 -16.52 2.09 15.00
N SER A 10 -16.82 0.79 15.14
CA SER A 10 -15.90 -0.13 15.82
C SER A 10 -14.68 -0.42 14.93
N LEU A 11 -13.49 -0.09 15.43
CA LEU A 11 -12.20 -0.48 14.84
C LEU A 11 -11.92 -1.99 14.97
N ASN A 12 -12.73 -2.71 15.76
CA ASN A 12 -12.58 -4.15 15.96
C ASN A 12 -13.11 -4.98 14.78
N ASP A 13 -13.73 -4.34 13.77
CA ASP A 13 -14.13 -5.01 12.53
C ASP A 13 -12.89 -5.24 11.63
N PRO A 14 -12.47 -6.50 11.41
CA PRO A 14 -11.27 -6.82 10.62
C PRO A 14 -11.31 -6.28 9.19
N ALA A 15 -12.51 -6.14 8.61
CA ALA A 15 -12.69 -5.57 7.28
C ALA A 15 -12.33 -4.08 7.25
N ARG A 16 -12.83 -3.34 8.23
CA ARG A 16 -12.56 -1.90 8.37
C ARG A 16 -11.10 -1.65 8.70
N PHE A 17 -10.53 -2.48 9.57
CA PHE A 17 -9.10 -2.42 9.88
C PHE A 17 -8.24 -2.60 8.62
N GLY A 18 -8.50 -3.63 7.82
CA GLY A 18 -7.79 -3.86 6.56
C GLY A 18 -7.90 -2.70 5.58
N LEU A 19 -9.07 -2.05 5.48
CA LEU A 19 -9.27 -0.88 4.62
C LEU A 19 -8.54 0.38 5.14
N VAL A 20 -8.59 0.64 6.45
CA VAL A 20 -7.88 1.77 7.08
C VAL A 20 -6.38 1.61 6.87
N LEU A 21 -5.87 0.39 7.11
CA LEU A 21 -4.48 0.04 6.85
C LEU A 21 -4.12 0.31 5.38
N PHE A 22 -4.88 -0.26 4.43
CA PHE A 22 -4.60 -0.08 3.01
C PHE A 22 -4.64 1.39 2.57
N THR A 23 -5.60 2.17 3.09
CA THR A 23 -5.70 3.61 2.80
C THR A 23 -4.48 4.37 3.32
N GLY A 24 -4.08 4.14 4.56
CA GLY A 24 -2.89 4.77 5.14
C GLY A 24 -1.62 4.41 4.37
N THR A 25 -1.45 3.13 4.04
CA THR A 25 -0.34 2.63 3.23
C THR A 25 -0.32 3.27 1.83
N LEU A 26 -1.48 3.42 1.17
CA LEU A 26 -1.57 4.08 -0.13
C LEU A 26 -1.17 5.55 -0.06
N LEU A 27 -1.60 6.29 0.95
CA LEU A 27 -1.24 7.71 1.09
C LEU A 27 0.27 7.89 1.30
N ILE A 28 0.88 7.04 2.13
CA ILE A 28 2.33 7.03 2.35
C ILE A 28 3.06 6.70 1.04
N GLN A 29 2.59 5.69 0.28
CA GLN A 29 3.18 5.34 -1.01
C GLN A 29 3.04 6.43 -2.06
N LEU A 30 1.91 7.14 -2.12
CA LEU A 30 1.74 8.26 -3.03
C LEU A 30 2.71 9.41 -2.72
N PHE A 31 2.97 9.67 -1.44
CA PHE A 31 3.97 10.66 -1.04
C PHE A 31 5.39 10.23 -1.44
N HIS A 32 5.73 8.96 -1.24
CA HIS A 32 7.02 8.41 -1.66
C HIS A 32 7.22 8.42 -3.18
N GLU A 33 6.18 8.06 -3.94
CA GLU A 33 6.20 8.15 -5.41
C GLU A 33 6.40 9.60 -5.88
N ALA A 34 5.75 10.57 -5.22
CA ALA A 34 5.94 11.97 -5.53
C ALA A 34 7.41 12.39 -5.36
N GLU A 35 8.10 11.91 -4.33
CA GLU A 35 9.54 12.14 -4.15
C GLU A 35 10.33 11.67 -5.38
N HIS A 36 10.07 10.46 -5.89
CA HIS A 36 10.75 9.93 -7.07
C HIS A 36 10.40 10.68 -8.36
N VAL A 37 9.16 11.12 -8.53
CA VAL A 37 8.78 12.00 -9.64
C VAL A 37 9.61 13.28 -9.60
N PHE A 38 9.79 13.88 -8.42
CA PHE A 38 10.64 15.07 -8.27
C PHE A 38 12.11 14.77 -8.60
N GLN A 39 12.67 13.65 -8.13
CA GLN A 39 14.04 13.24 -8.50
C GLN A 39 14.20 13.05 -10.01
N PHE A 40 13.21 12.44 -10.66
CA PHE A 40 13.19 12.22 -12.11
C PHE A 40 13.13 13.56 -12.87
N LEU A 41 12.29 14.49 -12.43
CA LEU A 41 12.21 15.85 -12.99
C LEU A 41 13.52 16.63 -12.77
N GLN A 42 14.12 16.56 -11.58
CA GLN A 42 15.41 17.19 -11.28
C GLN A 42 16.51 16.72 -12.24
N LYS A 43 16.57 15.41 -12.53
CA LYS A 43 17.54 14.84 -13.47
C LYS A 43 17.23 15.19 -14.93
N TYR A 44 16.01 14.94 -15.39
CA TYR A 44 15.70 14.94 -16.83
C TYR A 44 15.16 16.26 -17.35
N HIS A 45 14.48 17.04 -16.51
CA HIS A 45 13.90 18.31 -16.93
C HIS A 45 14.76 19.51 -16.51
N TRP A 46 15.32 19.49 -15.29
CA TRP A 46 16.14 20.60 -14.79
C TRP A 46 17.65 20.35 -14.87
N HIS A 47 18.08 19.14 -15.22
CA HIS A 47 19.50 18.78 -15.39
C HIS A 47 20.37 19.08 -14.16
N TRP A 48 19.80 18.92 -12.96
CA TRP A 48 20.55 19.09 -11.71
C TRP A 48 21.57 17.95 -11.55
N GLN A 49 22.77 18.30 -11.08
CA GLN A 49 23.83 17.32 -10.80
C GLN A 49 23.51 16.45 -9.57
N SER A 50 22.70 16.97 -8.65
CA SER A 50 22.15 16.26 -7.51
C SER A 50 20.63 16.29 -7.58
N TYR A 51 20.01 15.15 -7.34
CA TYR A 51 18.56 14.95 -7.44
C TYR A 51 18.06 14.31 -6.13
N PRO A 52 18.10 15.05 -5.01
CA PRO A 52 17.67 14.50 -3.71
C PRO A 52 16.16 14.27 -3.65
N GLY A 53 15.35 14.92 -4.50
CA GLY A 53 13.89 14.98 -4.37
C GLY A 53 13.44 16.20 -3.55
N LEU A 54 12.24 16.17 -2.97
CA LEU A 54 11.73 17.23 -2.08
C LEU A 54 12.35 17.14 -0.69
N LEU A 55 12.48 15.92 -0.17
CA LEU A 55 12.91 15.64 1.20
C LEU A 55 14.22 14.86 1.31
N GLY A 56 14.75 14.28 0.22
CA GLY A 56 15.92 13.40 0.29
C GLY A 56 17.17 14.07 0.84
N GLN A 57 17.31 15.41 0.78
CA GLN A 57 18.43 16.09 1.46
C GLN A 57 18.49 15.82 2.97
N TRP A 58 17.37 15.42 3.59
CA TRP A 58 17.29 15.05 5.01
C TRP A 58 17.11 13.55 5.26
N PHE A 59 16.70 12.78 4.25
CA PHE A 59 16.30 11.37 4.39
C PHE A 59 16.92 10.40 3.38
N ASP A 60 17.93 10.81 2.60
CA ASP A 60 18.62 9.98 1.60
C ASP A 60 19.60 8.98 2.24
N PHE A 61 19.08 8.13 3.12
CA PHE A 61 19.82 7.04 3.75
C PHE A 61 19.25 5.70 3.30
N GLU A 62 20.11 4.76 2.93
CA GLU A 62 19.69 3.43 2.46
C GLU A 62 18.86 2.68 3.53
N TRP A 63 19.19 2.85 4.82
CA TRP A 63 18.43 2.27 5.92
C TRP A 63 16.99 2.81 6.02
N VAL A 64 16.77 4.09 5.73
CA VAL A 64 15.43 4.70 5.76
C VAL A 64 14.58 4.11 4.64
N HIS A 65 15.14 4.01 3.43
CA HIS A 65 14.48 3.37 2.29
C HIS A 65 14.17 1.88 2.54
N PHE A 66 15.10 1.15 3.17
CA PHE A 66 14.87 -0.23 3.56
C PHE A 66 13.73 -0.37 4.57
N LEU A 67 13.74 0.41 5.65
CA LEU A 67 12.69 0.37 6.67
C LEU A 67 11.32 0.75 6.12
N TYR A 68 11.29 1.77 5.26
CA TYR A 68 10.08 2.16 4.53
C TYR A 68 9.51 0.99 3.72
N ASN A 69 10.34 0.36 2.88
CA ASN A 69 9.90 -0.75 2.02
C ASN A 69 9.51 -2.00 2.82
N ALA A 70 10.18 -2.26 3.94
CA ALA A 70 9.83 -3.33 4.86
C ALA A 70 8.45 -3.09 5.50
N ALA A 71 8.20 -1.87 6.00
CA ALA A 71 6.93 -1.49 6.59
C ALA A 71 5.79 -1.55 5.56
N LEU A 72 6.03 -1.09 4.33
CA LEU A 72 5.10 -1.19 3.21
C LEU A 72 4.75 -2.66 2.90
N ALA A 73 5.76 -3.53 2.78
CA ALA A 73 5.56 -4.96 2.53
C ALA A 73 4.72 -5.63 3.63
N ILE A 74 5.01 -5.33 4.91
CA ILE A 74 4.25 -5.85 6.06
C ILE A 74 2.81 -5.35 6.05
N ALA A 75 2.59 -4.06 5.80
CA ALA A 75 1.24 -3.47 5.77
C ALA A 75 0.39 -4.03 4.62
N LEU A 76 0.99 -4.24 3.44
CA LEU A 76 0.33 -4.87 2.30
C LEU A 76 0.03 -6.34 2.55
N LEU A 77 0.94 -7.09 3.18
CA LEU A 77 0.69 -8.47 3.58
C LEU A 77 -0.46 -8.55 4.60
N ALA A 78 -0.49 -7.68 5.60
CA ALA A 78 -1.58 -7.61 6.58
C ALA A 78 -2.92 -7.24 5.91
N THR A 79 -2.90 -6.31 4.94
CA THR A 79 -4.07 -5.98 4.11
C THR A 79 -4.56 -7.20 3.32
N TRP A 80 -3.65 -7.94 2.68
CA TRP A 80 -3.97 -9.15 1.94
C TRP A 80 -4.55 -10.24 2.86
N VAL A 81 -3.94 -10.49 4.03
CA VAL A 81 -4.43 -11.49 4.99
C VAL A 81 -5.82 -11.13 5.50
N THR A 82 -6.06 -9.87 5.85
CA THR A 82 -7.38 -9.41 6.33
C THR A 82 -8.45 -9.55 5.26
N HIS A 83 -8.16 -9.17 4.01
CA HIS A 83 -9.07 -9.34 2.88
C HIS A 83 -9.31 -10.82 2.57
N ARG A 84 -8.25 -11.64 2.54
CA ARG A 84 -8.33 -13.08 2.22
C ARG A 84 -9.17 -13.86 3.25
N ARG A 85 -9.09 -13.47 4.52
CA ARG A 85 -9.89 -14.04 5.62
C ARG A 85 -11.35 -13.61 5.61
N ASN A 86 -11.73 -12.62 4.81
CA ASN A 86 -13.11 -12.20 4.62
C ASN A 86 -13.60 -12.62 3.22
N PRO A 87 -14.26 -13.78 3.06
CA PRO A 87 -14.70 -14.27 1.75
C PRO A 87 -15.63 -13.32 1.01
N GLY A 88 -16.40 -12.50 1.75
CA GLY A 88 -17.31 -11.52 1.18
C GLY A 88 -16.57 -10.40 0.44
N ILE A 89 -15.44 -9.93 1.00
CA ILE A 89 -14.57 -8.93 0.37
C ILE A 89 -13.75 -9.59 -0.73
N TRP A 90 -13.08 -10.70 -0.42
CA TRP A 90 -12.19 -11.40 -1.34
C TRP A 90 -12.89 -11.81 -2.63
N ARG A 91 -14.14 -12.30 -2.54
CA ARG A 91 -14.89 -12.73 -3.73
C ARG A 91 -15.67 -11.58 -4.38
N ALA A 92 -15.70 -10.40 -3.79
CA ALA A 92 -16.39 -9.25 -4.38
C ALA A 92 -15.75 -8.80 -5.70
N SER A 93 -14.44 -9.01 -5.86
CA SER A 93 -13.71 -8.67 -7.08
C SER A 93 -12.56 -9.64 -7.31
N GLY A 94 -12.72 -10.59 -8.24
CA GLY A 94 -11.64 -11.51 -8.61
C GLY A 94 -10.40 -10.78 -9.13
N LEU A 95 -10.60 -9.71 -9.93
CA LEU A 95 -9.51 -8.84 -10.38
C LEU A 95 -8.87 -8.06 -9.24
N GLY A 96 -9.64 -7.56 -8.27
CA GLY A 96 -9.11 -6.87 -7.10
C GLY A 96 -8.23 -7.79 -6.25
N SER A 97 -8.67 -9.03 -6.05
CA SER A 97 -7.89 -10.06 -5.35
C SER A 97 -6.63 -10.47 -6.10
N ALA A 98 -6.69 -10.59 -7.42
CA ALA A 98 -5.52 -10.86 -8.25
C ALA A 98 -4.51 -9.69 -8.17
N ALA A 99 -4.99 -8.45 -8.31
CA ALA A 99 -4.17 -7.24 -8.20
C ALA A 99 -3.51 -7.11 -6.82
N LEU A 100 -4.25 -7.33 -5.73
CA LEU A 100 -3.70 -7.29 -4.37
C LEU A 100 -2.68 -8.42 -4.12
N THR A 101 -2.89 -9.60 -4.73
CA THR A 101 -1.91 -10.70 -4.64
C THR A 101 -0.63 -10.37 -5.41
N PHE A 102 -0.76 -9.90 -6.64
CA PHE A 102 0.36 -9.44 -7.45
C PHE A 102 1.14 -8.34 -6.73
N LEU A 103 0.44 -7.35 -6.17
CA LEU A 103 1.03 -6.28 -5.38
C LEU A 103 1.90 -6.79 -4.22
N VAL A 104 1.40 -7.74 -3.42
CA VAL A 104 2.18 -8.32 -2.31
C VAL A 104 3.43 -9.03 -2.81
N VAL A 105 3.32 -9.84 -3.86
CA VAL A 105 4.46 -10.57 -4.44
C VAL A 105 5.49 -9.61 -5.01
N PHE A 106 5.05 -8.62 -5.78
CA PHE A 106 5.92 -7.64 -6.39
C PHE A 106 6.59 -6.74 -5.34
N GLN A 107 5.86 -6.28 -4.33
CA GLN A 107 6.45 -5.50 -3.25
C GLN A 107 7.44 -6.35 -2.43
N ALA A 108 7.20 -7.64 -2.22
CA ALA A 108 8.15 -8.51 -1.55
C ALA A 108 9.48 -8.61 -2.33
N TYR A 109 9.39 -8.73 -3.66
CA TYR A 109 10.56 -8.65 -4.53
C TYR A 109 11.26 -7.29 -4.43
N HIS A 110 10.50 -6.18 -4.52
CA HIS A 110 11.06 -4.84 -4.43
C HIS A 110 11.76 -4.58 -3.07
N TRP A 111 11.17 -5.04 -1.97
CA TRP A 111 11.82 -5.01 -0.66
C TRP A 111 13.10 -5.86 -0.61
N PHE A 112 13.12 -7.02 -1.27
CA PHE A 112 14.32 -7.85 -1.37
C PHE A 112 15.44 -7.13 -2.14
N GLU A 113 15.13 -6.38 -3.20
CA GLU A 113 16.10 -5.50 -3.87
C GLU A 113 16.77 -4.53 -2.87
N HIS A 114 15.97 -3.89 -2.01
CA HIS A 114 16.49 -3.03 -0.93
C HIS A 114 17.29 -3.76 0.13
N LEU A 115 16.94 -5.01 0.46
CA LEU A 115 17.75 -5.81 1.37
C LEU A 115 19.16 -6.03 0.80
N ILE A 116 19.28 -6.33 -0.50
CA ILE A 116 20.58 -6.48 -1.15
C ILE A 116 21.36 -5.16 -1.18
N ARG A 117 20.70 -4.05 -1.50
CA ARG A 117 21.32 -2.71 -1.45
C ARG A 117 21.80 -2.37 -0.06
N LEU A 118 21.02 -2.70 0.96
CA LEU A 118 21.39 -2.49 2.35
C LEU A 118 22.61 -3.33 2.74
N ILE A 119 22.66 -4.61 2.36
CA ILE A 119 23.83 -5.46 2.58
C ILE A 119 25.06 -4.86 1.90
N GLN A 120 24.95 -4.41 0.65
CA GLN A 120 26.04 -3.75 -0.08
C GLN A 120 26.48 -2.44 0.60
N TYR A 121 25.53 -1.64 1.08
CA TYR A 121 25.78 -0.41 1.84
C TYR A 121 26.61 -0.68 3.11
N ILE A 122 26.22 -1.71 3.88
CA ILE A 122 26.96 -2.14 5.09
C ILE A 122 28.37 -2.62 4.73
N ASN A 123 28.54 -3.20 3.55
CA ASN A 123 29.84 -3.61 3.00
C ASN A 123 30.57 -2.45 2.27
N HIS A 124 30.21 -1.20 2.58
CA HIS A 124 30.88 0.02 2.10
C HIS A 124 30.89 0.22 0.57
N VAL A 125 29.91 -0.33 -0.14
CA VAL A 125 29.70 -0.01 -1.57
C VAL A 125 29.18 1.43 -1.67
N PRO A 126 29.90 2.38 -2.32
CA PRO A 126 29.54 3.80 -2.29
C PRO A 126 28.18 4.13 -2.90
N THR A 127 27.76 3.37 -3.92
CA THR A 127 26.44 3.51 -4.55
C THR A 127 25.86 2.11 -4.73
N PRO A 128 25.18 1.56 -3.70
CA PRO A 128 24.70 0.18 -3.71
C PRO A 128 23.70 -0.06 -4.85
N PRO A 129 24.07 -0.84 -5.89
CA PRO A 129 23.21 -1.03 -7.07
C PRO A 129 22.09 -2.06 -6.85
N GLY A 130 22.14 -2.86 -5.78
CA GLY A 130 21.21 -3.96 -5.60
C GLY A 130 21.53 -5.13 -6.54
N LEU A 131 20.48 -5.83 -6.95
CA LEU A 131 20.55 -6.95 -7.89
C LEU A 131 20.36 -6.43 -9.33
N LEU A 132 19.26 -5.72 -9.61
CA LEU A 132 18.96 -5.22 -10.95
C LEU A 132 19.66 -3.90 -11.27
N GLY A 133 20.04 -3.09 -10.29
CA GLY A 133 20.79 -1.86 -10.57
C GLY A 133 22.22 -2.10 -11.06
N GLN A 134 22.67 -3.37 -11.13
CA GLN A 134 23.90 -3.73 -11.83
C GLN A 134 23.79 -3.59 -13.35
N ILE A 135 22.57 -3.67 -13.88
CA ILE A 135 22.28 -3.62 -15.33
C ILE A 135 21.41 -2.41 -15.70
N PHE A 136 20.69 -1.83 -14.75
CA PHE A 136 19.86 -0.64 -14.96
C PHE A 136 20.34 0.54 -14.12
N PRO A 137 20.24 1.78 -14.63
CA PRO A 137 20.42 2.97 -13.80
C PRO A 137 19.51 2.97 -12.57
N GLN A 138 20.11 3.19 -11.38
CA GLN A 138 19.43 3.01 -10.09
C GLN A 138 18.18 3.89 -9.92
N LEU A 139 18.26 5.16 -10.32
CA LEU A 139 17.14 6.10 -10.17
C LEU A 139 15.92 5.64 -10.99
N GLU A 140 16.16 5.25 -12.24
CA GLU A 140 15.14 4.82 -13.18
C GLU A 140 14.52 3.50 -12.74
N LEU A 141 15.35 2.53 -12.38
CA LEU A 141 14.88 1.25 -11.86
C LEU A 141 13.95 1.46 -10.66
N HIS A 142 14.38 2.25 -9.69
CA HIS A 142 13.62 2.48 -8.47
C HIS A 142 12.32 3.28 -8.72
N PHE A 143 12.36 4.27 -9.62
CA PHE A 143 11.16 4.98 -10.08
C PHE A 143 10.14 4.01 -10.70
N TRP A 144 10.56 3.12 -11.59
CA TRP A 144 9.64 2.19 -12.25
C TRP A 144 9.11 1.11 -11.31
N LEU A 145 9.93 0.58 -10.40
CA LEU A 145 9.48 -0.39 -9.39
C LEU A 145 8.39 0.22 -8.49
N ASN A 146 8.61 1.44 -7.97
CA ASN A 146 7.59 2.13 -7.18
C ASN A 146 6.36 2.48 -8.01
N GLY A 147 6.53 2.90 -9.27
CA GLY A 147 5.41 3.17 -10.17
C GLY A 147 4.50 1.95 -10.33
N VAL A 148 5.07 0.75 -10.52
CA VAL A 148 4.29 -0.51 -10.58
C VAL A 148 3.54 -0.78 -9.28
N VAL A 149 4.20 -0.59 -8.13
CA VAL A 149 3.56 -0.75 -6.80
C VAL A 149 2.40 0.23 -6.66
N THR A 150 2.63 1.52 -6.91
CA THR A 150 1.66 2.60 -6.79
C THR A 150 0.45 2.39 -7.69
N VAL A 151 0.66 2.09 -8.98
CA VAL A 151 -0.43 1.83 -9.93
C VAL A 151 -1.24 0.60 -9.50
N THR A 152 -0.57 -0.47 -9.11
CA THR A 152 -1.26 -1.69 -8.66
C THR A 152 -2.06 -1.44 -7.37
N MET A 153 -1.53 -0.66 -6.43
CA MET A 153 -2.25 -0.22 -5.24
C MET A 153 -3.52 0.55 -5.59
N LEU A 154 -3.44 1.52 -6.51
CA LEU A 154 -4.59 2.30 -6.96
C LEU A 154 -5.66 1.42 -7.63
N VAL A 155 -5.24 0.48 -8.49
CA VAL A 155 -6.14 -0.47 -9.15
C VAL A 155 -6.82 -1.38 -8.12
N ALA A 156 -6.06 -2.00 -7.22
CA ALA A 156 -6.62 -2.88 -6.19
C ALA A 156 -7.57 -2.09 -5.27
N TYR A 157 -7.18 -0.90 -4.82
CA TYR A 157 -8.01 -0.04 -3.96
C TYR A 157 -9.32 0.35 -4.65
N GLY A 158 -9.26 0.79 -5.91
CA GLY A 158 -10.43 1.15 -6.71
C GLY A 158 -11.38 -0.02 -6.94
N LEU A 159 -10.85 -1.22 -7.18
CA LEU A 159 -11.66 -2.44 -7.38
C LEU A 159 -12.36 -2.92 -6.12
N PHE A 160 -11.87 -2.56 -4.92
CA PHE A 160 -12.55 -2.85 -3.66
C PHE A 160 -13.46 -1.71 -3.18
N LEU A 161 -13.42 -0.53 -3.81
CA LEU A 161 -14.21 0.65 -3.43
C LEU A 161 -15.73 0.42 -3.43
N PRO A 162 -16.35 -0.29 -4.39
CA PRO A 162 -17.79 -0.54 -4.39
C PRO A 162 -18.29 -1.33 -3.17
N TRP A 163 -17.42 -2.11 -2.53
CA TRP A 163 -17.76 -2.86 -1.32
C TRP A 163 -17.82 -1.97 -0.08
N ARG A 164 -17.12 -0.82 -0.08
CA ARG A 164 -17.14 0.20 0.98
C ARG A 164 -18.53 0.84 1.16
N ILE A 165 -19.33 0.88 0.08
CA ILE A 165 -20.57 1.66 0.01
C ILE A 165 -21.81 0.77 0.16
N ARG A 166 -21.68 -0.56 0.20
CA ARG A 166 -22.86 -1.44 0.34
C ARG A 166 -23.36 -1.40 1.79
N PRO A 167 -24.58 -0.87 2.06
CA PRO A 167 -25.16 -1.02 3.38
C PRO A 167 -25.36 -2.52 3.68
N PRO A 168 -25.30 -2.95 4.94
CA PRO A 168 -25.67 -4.30 5.31
C PRO A 168 -27.08 -4.59 4.76
N LYS A 169 -27.27 -5.77 4.16
CA LYS A 169 -28.58 -6.19 3.67
C LYS A 169 -29.60 -6.08 4.82
N PRO A 170 -30.77 -5.45 4.61
CA PRO A 170 -31.77 -5.25 5.65
C PRO A 170 -32.41 -6.54 6.18
N GLU A 171 -32.15 -7.70 5.55
CA GLU A 171 -32.71 -9.01 5.96
C GLU A 171 -32.32 -9.44 7.39
N THR A 172 -31.20 -8.96 7.94
CA THR A 172 -30.84 -9.22 9.35
C THR A 172 -31.47 -8.24 10.34
N ALA A 173 -31.97 -7.09 9.89
CA ALA A 173 -32.66 -6.14 10.76
C ALA A 173 -34.11 -6.56 11.04
N GLN A 174 -34.77 -7.27 10.11
CA GLN A 174 -36.14 -7.75 10.32
C GLN A 174 -36.22 -8.89 11.33
N LEU A 175 -35.21 -9.76 11.42
CA LEU A 175 -35.23 -10.88 12.36
C LEU A 175 -35.14 -10.44 13.83
N CYS A 176 -34.50 -9.29 14.11
CA CYS A 176 -34.39 -8.76 15.47
C CYS A 176 -35.68 -8.06 15.95
N VAL A 177 -36.49 -7.53 15.03
CA VAL A 177 -37.77 -6.88 15.37
C VAL A 177 -38.88 -7.90 15.61
N VAL A 178 -38.85 -9.06 14.94
CA VAL A 178 -39.89 -10.08 15.07
C VAL A 178 -39.77 -10.90 16.36
N LEU A 179 -38.59 -10.96 16.98
CA LEU A 179 -38.38 -11.69 18.24
C LEU A 179 -38.66 -10.86 19.51
N ASP A 180 -38.86 -9.54 19.37
CA ASP A 180 -39.12 -8.61 20.49
C ASP A 180 -40.61 -8.20 20.60
N SER A 181 -41.47 -8.73 19.72
CA SER A 181 -42.92 -8.50 19.72
C SER A 181 -43.75 -9.67 20.26
N GLY A 182 -43.12 -10.64 20.93
CA GLY A 182 -43.79 -11.76 21.57
C GLY A 182 -44.30 -11.43 22.98
N HIS A 183 -45.34 -10.62 23.06
CA HIS A 183 -46.28 -10.59 24.18
C HIS A 183 -47.56 -11.34 23.79
#